data_AF-A0AAV1LSQ6-F1
#
_entry.id   AF-A0AAV1LSQ6-F1
#
_cell.length_a   1.000
_cell.length_b   1.000
_cell.length_c   1.000
_cell.angle_alpha   90.00
_cell.angle_beta   90.00
_cell.angle_gamma   90.00
#
_symmetry.space_group_name_H-M   'P 1'
#
loop_
_entity.id
_entity.type
_entity.pdbx_description
1 polymer ?
#
loop_
_entity_poly.entity_id
_entity_poly.type
_entity_poly.pdbx_seq_one_letter_code
_entity_poly.pdbx_strand_id
1 'polypeptide(L)'
;MSQKQRKVFSIDEKSHVIWRLQNGESNNEIAKECGVSQSTISTIRKNRDKIKALFEENSLKIKRSRTSEHKVMEEALLTWFKHQWANNVPISGPIL
;
A
#
# COMPACT_ATOMS: atom_id res chain seq x y z
N MET A 1 -2.79 -6.59 -28.21
CA MET A 1 -1.79 -6.33 -27.16
C MET A 1 -2.33 -6.83 -25.84
N SER A 2 -1.91 -8.01 -25.36
CA SER A 2 -2.41 -8.57 -24.09
C SER A 2 -1.94 -7.69 -22.93
N GLN A 3 -2.85 -7.11 -22.15
CA GLN A 3 -2.51 -6.34 -20.97
C GLN A 3 -1.96 -7.30 -19.90
N LYS A 4 -0.64 -7.28 -19.70
CA LYS A 4 -0.01 -8.04 -18.61
C LYS A 4 -0.53 -7.51 -17.28
N GLN A 5 -1.28 -8.33 -16.55
CA GLN A 5 -1.80 -7.96 -15.23
C GLN A 5 -0.63 -7.63 -14.30
N ARG A 6 -0.70 -6.45 -13.65
CA ARG A 6 0.33 -6.01 -12.72
C ARG A 6 0.18 -6.76 -11.40
N LYS A 7 1.21 -7.50 -10.99
CA LYS A 7 1.28 -8.09 -9.65
C LYS A 7 1.27 -6.99 -8.60
N VAL A 8 0.33 -7.09 -7.65
CA VAL A 8 0.19 -6.11 -6.58
C VAL A 8 0.75 -6.70 -5.29
N PHE A 9 1.84 -6.11 -4.80
CA PHE A 9 2.48 -6.52 -3.56
C PHE A 9 1.87 -5.83 -2.34
N SER A 10 1.72 -6.58 -1.23
CA SER A 10 1.46 -6.02 0.09
C SER A 10 2.69 -5.25 0.62
N ILE A 11 2.53 -4.49 1.71
CA ILE A 11 3.67 -3.86 2.39
C ILE A 11 4.60 -4.93 2.95
N ASP A 12 4.05 -6.01 3.51
CA ASP A 12 4.82 -7.14 4.04
C ASP A 12 5.71 -7.83 2.98
N GLU A 13 5.16 -8.12 1.80
CA GLU A 13 5.93 -8.70 0.69
C GLU A 13 7.02 -7.73 0.21
N LYS A 14 6.74 -6.42 0.19
CA LYS A 14 7.73 -5.40 -0.18
C LYS A 14 8.83 -5.28 0.87
N SER A 15 8.52 -5.37 2.17
CA SER A 15 9.52 -5.36 3.23
C SER A 15 10.42 -6.60 3.17
N HIS A 16 9.85 -7.77 2.85
CA HIS A 16 10.64 -8.99 2.62
C HIS A 16 11.61 -8.84 1.45
N VAL A 17 11.15 -8.25 0.33
CA VAL A 17 12.02 -7.92 -0.81
C VAL A 17 13.14 -6.95 -0.40
N ILE A 18 12.84 -5.94 0.42
CA ILE A 18 13.86 -5.00 0.92
C ILE A 18 14.89 -5.71 1.81
N TRP A 19 14.43 -6.62 2.68
CA TRP A 19 15.32 -7.41 3.55
C TRP A 19 16.29 -8.27 2.72
N ARG A 20 15.79 -8.98 1.71
CA ARG A 20 16.64 -9.75 0.78
C ARG A 20 17.66 -8.88 0.03
N LEU A 21 17.24 -7.69 -0.41
CA LEU A 21 18.15 -6.72 -1.03
C LEU A 21 19.23 -6.22 -0.07
N GLN A 22 18.96 -6.13 1.23
CA GLN A 22 19.96 -5.75 2.24
C GLN A 22 20.95 -6.88 2.51
N ASN A 23 20.52 -8.14 2.37
CA ASN A 23 21.38 -9.32 2.49
C ASN A 23 22.33 -9.52 1.29
N GLY A 24 22.24 -8.66 0.26
CA GLY A 24 23.14 -8.68 -0.90
C GLY A 24 22.66 -9.57 -2.05
N GLU A 25 21.42 -10.07 -2.03
CA GLU A 25 20.85 -10.81 -3.16
C GLU A 25 20.72 -9.93 -4.42
N SER A 26 20.89 -10.55 -5.59
CA SER A 26 20.81 -9.82 -6.86
C SER A 26 19.36 -9.45 -7.20
N ASN A 27 19.15 -8.23 -7.71
CA ASN A 27 17.86 -7.79 -8.25
C ASN A 27 17.28 -8.78 -9.27
N ASN A 28 18.15 -9.47 -10.01
CA ASN A 28 17.79 -10.45 -11.02
C ASN A 28 17.15 -11.71 -10.43
N GLU A 29 17.72 -12.22 -9.35
CA GLU A 29 17.27 -13.44 -8.69
C GLU A 29 15.92 -13.21 -8.02
N ILE A 30 15.81 -12.12 -7.26
CA ILE A 30 14.56 -11.70 -6.61
C ILE A 30 13.46 -11.47 -7.65
N ALA A 31 13.78 -10.82 -8.77
CA ALA A 31 12.82 -10.57 -9.85
C ALA A 31 12.29 -11.87 -10.46
N LYS A 32 13.17 -12.86 -10.70
CA LYS A 32 12.79 -14.18 -11.22
C LYS A 32 11.88 -14.93 -10.25
N GLU A 33 12.27 -15.01 -8.98
CA GLU A 33 11.48 -15.71 -7.94
C GLU A 33 10.12 -15.05 -7.73
N CYS A 34 10.07 -13.72 -7.70
CA CYS A 34 8.82 -12.99 -7.55
C CYS A 34 7.97 -12.95 -8.85
N GLY A 35 8.50 -13.41 -9.99
CA GLY A 35 7.84 -13.38 -11.30
C GLY A 35 7.62 -11.96 -11.85
N VAL A 36 8.49 -11.01 -11.52
CA VAL A 36 8.37 -9.59 -11.89
C VAL A 36 9.57 -9.08 -12.66
N SER A 37 9.44 -7.89 -13.25
CA SER A 37 10.58 -7.23 -13.90
C SER A 37 11.56 -6.69 -12.85
N GLN A 38 12.84 -6.59 -13.23
CA GLN A 38 13.83 -5.91 -12.39
C GLN A 38 13.43 -4.46 -12.07
N SER A 39 12.76 -3.76 -12.99
CA SER A 39 12.28 -2.39 -12.78
C SER A 39 11.30 -2.28 -11.61
N THR A 40 10.54 -3.36 -11.33
CA THR A 40 9.64 -3.43 -10.17
C THR A 40 10.45 -3.50 -8.87
N ILE A 41 11.49 -4.35 -8.82
CA ILE A 41 12.38 -4.48 -7.66
C ILE A 41 13.14 -3.16 -7.41
N SER A 42 13.65 -2.51 -8.45
CA SER A 42 14.31 -1.19 -8.35
C SER A 42 13.37 -0.13 -7.78
N THR A 43 12.09 -0.16 -8.17
CA THR A 43 11.06 0.76 -7.65
C THR A 43 10.76 0.49 -6.17
N ILE A 44 10.68 -0.78 -5.78
CA ILE A 44 10.52 -1.18 -4.37
C ILE A 44 11.72 -0.68 -3.55
N ARG A 45 12.94 -0.86 -4.05
CA ARG A 45 14.18 -0.37 -3.41
C ARG A 45 14.17 1.14 -3.24
N LYS A 46 13.74 1.90 -4.26
CA LYS A 46 13.65 3.37 -4.21
C LYS A 46 12.65 3.85 -3.17
N ASN A 47 11.54 3.13 -3.00
CA ASN A 47 10.48 3.49 -2.05
C ASN A 47 10.65 2.85 -0.65
N ARG A 48 11.84 2.32 -0.34
CA ARG A 48 12.09 1.55 0.89
C ARG A 48 11.71 2.30 2.17
N ASP A 49 11.98 3.61 2.24
CA ASP A 49 11.78 4.38 3.46
C ASP A 49 10.28 4.57 3.74
N LYS A 50 9.48 4.77 2.68
CA LYS A 50 8.01 4.80 2.78
C LYS A 50 7.44 3.44 3.19
N ILE A 51 8.00 2.35 2.66
CA ILE A 51 7.55 0.99 2.98
C ILE A 51 7.86 0.67 4.45
N LYS A 52 9.02 1.08 4.97
CA LYS A 52 9.37 0.93 6.39
C LYS A 52 8.44 1.72 7.31
N ALA A 53 8.17 2.98 6.99
CA ALA A 53 7.24 3.81 7.77
C ALA A 53 5.84 3.18 7.86
N LEU A 54 5.32 2.65 6.74
CA LEU A 54 4.03 1.97 6.71
C LEU A 54 4.04 0.60 7.41
N PHE A 55 5.20 -0.08 7.45
CA PHE A 55 5.37 -1.33 8.18
C PHE A 55 5.34 -1.09 9.69
N GLU A 56 6.00 -0.02 10.17
CA GLU A 56 5.97 0.42 11.58
C GLU A 56 4.55 0.83 12.03
N GLU A 57 3.77 1.44 11.13
CA GLU A 57 2.34 1.75 11.36
C GLU A 57 1.42 0.51 11.38
N ASN A 58 1.97 -0.72 11.42
CA ASN A 58 1.24 -1.99 11.42
C ASN A 58 0.28 -2.20 10.22
N SER A 59 0.49 -1.47 9.12
CA SER A 59 -0.36 -1.48 7.93
C SER A 59 -0.04 -2.62 6.96
N LEU A 60 0.24 -3.83 7.48
CA LEU A 60 0.85 -4.95 6.74
C LEU A 60 0.05 -5.42 5.52
N LYS A 61 -1.29 -5.44 5.64
CA LYS A 61 -2.20 -5.89 4.56
C LYS A 61 -2.43 -4.82 3.49
N ILE A 62 -2.03 -3.57 3.72
CA ILE A 62 -2.27 -2.48 2.78
C ILE A 62 -1.36 -2.68 1.55
N LYS A 63 -1.99 -2.72 0.37
CA LYS A 63 -1.28 -2.86 -0.92
C LYS A 63 -0.92 -1.51 -1.55
N ARG A 64 -1.72 -0.49 -1.24
CA ARG A 64 -1.59 0.89 -1.73
C ARG A 64 -1.85 1.85 -0.58
N SER A 65 -0.86 2.63 -0.22
CA SER A 65 -1.08 3.83 0.59
C SER A 65 -1.49 4.95 -0.36
N ARG A 66 -2.70 5.47 -0.18
CA ARG A 66 -3.18 6.68 -0.85
C ARG A 66 -3.04 7.82 0.13
N THR A 67 -2.37 8.89 -0.29
CA THR A 67 -2.42 10.17 0.41
C THR A 67 -3.66 10.90 -0.05
N SER A 68 -4.50 11.34 0.89
CA SER A 68 -5.59 12.25 0.58
C SER A 68 -5.06 13.67 0.39
N GLU A 69 -5.62 14.38 -0.58
CA GLU A 69 -5.37 15.80 -0.80
C GLU A 69 -6.01 16.67 0.30
N HIS A 70 -7.09 16.18 0.92
CA HIS A 70 -7.88 16.91 1.91
C HIS A 70 -8.05 16.11 3.21
N LYS A 71 -6.93 15.76 3.85
CA LYS A 71 -6.91 14.96 5.08
C LYS A 71 -7.83 15.51 6.18
N VAL A 72 -7.84 16.83 6.39
CA VAL A 72 -8.70 17.47 7.41
C VAL A 72 -10.19 17.28 7.11
N MET A 73 -10.57 17.38 5.84
CA MET A 73 -11.95 17.19 5.40
C MET A 73 -12.38 15.73 5.57
N GLU A 74 -11.52 14.78 5.17
CA GLU A 74 -11.78 13.35 5.34
C GLU A 74 -11.90 12.95 6.82
N GLU A 75 -11.07 13.51 7.70
CA GLU A 75 -11.14 13.28 9.14
C GLU A 75 -12.44 13.83 9.74
N ALA A 76 -12.85 15.05 9.35
CA ALA A 76 -14.11 15.64 9.77
C ALA A 76 -15.31 14.81 9.27
N LEU A 77 -15.28 14.37 8.01
CA LEU A 77 -16.32 13.54 7.41
C LEU A 77 -16.40 12.17 8.08
N LEU A 78 -15.27 11.54 8.37
CA LEU A 78 -15.21 10.26 9.08
C LEU A 78 -15.78 10.39 10.51
N THR A 79 -15.47 11.50 11.18
CA THR A 79 -16.00 11.79 12.53
C THR A 79 -17.51 11.98 12.48
N TRP A 80 -18.00 12.78 11.54
CA TRP A 80 -19.44 12.97 11.32
C TRP A 80 -20.13 11.65 10.99
N PHE A 81 -19.56 10.84 10.09
CA PHE A 81 -20.12 9.55 9.71
C PHE A 81 -20.25 8.60 10.91
N LYS A 82 -19.20 8.47 11.73
CA LYS A 82 -19.24 7.67 12.97
C LYS A 82 -20.34 8.15 13.92
N HIS A 83 -20.53 9.45 14.02
CA HIS A 83 -21.56 10.05 14.87
C HIS A 83 -22.98 9.73 14.37
N GLN A 84 -23.21 9.82 13.06
CA GLN A 84 -24.49 9.46 12.45
C GLN A 84 -24.79 7.96 12.55
N TRP A 85 -23.76 7.12 12.42
CA TRP A 85 -23.89 5.67 12.58
C TRP A 85 -24.24 5.27 14.01
N ALA A 86 -23.65 5.92 15.02
CA ALA A 86 -24.02 5.76 16.42
C ALA A 86 -25.49 6.17 16.70
N ASN A 87 -26.01 7.13 15.94
CA ASN A 87 -27.40 7.58 16.00
C ASN A 87 -28.38 6.69 15.18
N ASN A 88 -27.91 5.54 14.66
CA ASN A 88 -28.69 4.63 13.79
C ASN A 88 -29.31 5.30 12.56
N VAL A 89 -28.69 6.39 12.05
CA VAL A 89 -29.15 7.04 10.82
C VAL A 89 -28.56 6.27 9.63
N PRO A 90 -29.39 5.70 8.74
CA PRO A 90 -28.89 5.01 7.55
C PRO A 90 -28.33 6.02 6.55
N ILE A 91 -27.01 6.14 6.48
CA ILE A 91 -26.33 6.94 5.45
C ILE A 91 -26.10 6.05 4.23
N SER A 92 -26.72 6.43 3.12
CA SER A 92 -26.50 5.78 1.81
C SER A 92 -25.35 6.45 1.05
N GLY A 93 -24.68 5.69 0.19
CA GLY A 93 -23.54 6.14 -0.61
C GLY A 93 -23.74 7.43 -1.41
N PRO A 94 -24.92 7.79 -1.94
CA PRO A 94 -25.14 9.06 -2.64
C PRO A 94 -25.09 10.32 -1.75
N ILE A 95 -25.14 10.16 -0.43
CA ILE A 95 -25.07 11.26 0.55
C ILE A 95 -23.60 11.59 0.90
N LEU A 96 -22.66 10.70 0.55
CA LEU A 96 -21.22 10.80 0.79
C LEU A 96 -20.46 11.08 -0.52
#